data_AF-A0A2J5I989-F1
#
_entry.id   AF-A0A2J5I989-F1
#
_cell.length_a   1.000
_cell.length_b   1.000
_cell.length_c   1.000
_cell.angle_alpha   90.00
_cell.angle_beta   90.00
_cell.angle_gamma   90.00
#
_symmetry.space_group_name_H-M   'P 1'
#
loop_
_entity.id
_entity.type
_entity.pdbx_description
1 polymer ?
#
loop_
_entity_poly.entity_id
_entity_poly.type
_entity_poly.pdbx_seq_one_letter_code
_entity_poly.pdbx_strand_id
1 'polypeptide(L)'
;MTTTSEYHVYTAQSRPDLWPDWDNESHPFCSIWPKFFEGDLTDKFYLSKTRNYDELRKFQFFIVRQSPTEPEILVAFAQSIPFFWPELEAIGGRTGLSSHPEVLQSLPDGGYDTILSRGVEQCHARQGLPPLAAPFTDDQARDCTRKCNNRPNALSALSLAVLPEWRSKGLAEMMLGCMKAAARETGLEVLVVPLRPTRKVDFPNVNIADYMFWTKGFGPAQGPVGPILSGDRERVVNGKPCLPFDPWLRKHVSLGGKVVKVARKSMAVEGDMNHFIDLNFIDDVAYTYI
;
A
#
# COMPACT_ATOMS: atom_id res chain seq x y z
N MET A 1 18.21 -23.47 24.45
CA MET A 1 16.99 -23.89 23.73
C MET A 1 16.50 -22.67 22.96
N THR A 2 16.77 -22.60 21.66
CA THR A 2 16.26 -21.55 20.78
C THR A 2 14.78 -21.80 20.56
N THR A 3 13.92 -20.97 21.13
CA THR A 3 12.49 -20.96 20.81
C THR A 3 12.33 -20.56 19.35
N THR A 4 12.04 -21.52 18.49
CA THR A 4 11.64 -21.25 17.10
C THR A 4 10.39 -20.36 17.14
N SER A 5 10.41 -19.24 16.40
CA SER A 5 9.26 -18.35 16.25
C SER A 5 8.06 -19.14 15.71
N GLU A 6 6.88 -19.04 16.32
CA GLU A 6 5.65 -19.69 15.82
C GLU A 6 5.27 -19.21 14.40
N TYR A 7 5.66 -17.98 14.06
CA TYR A 7 5.39 -17.35 12.78
C TYR A 7 6.64 -17.30 11.92
N HIS A 8 6.51 -17.77 10.69
CA HIS A 8 7.56 -17.81 9.69
C HIS A 8 7.16 -16.99 8.47
N VAL A 9 8.10 -16.19 7.97
CA VAL A 9 7.89 -15.37 6.79
C VAL A 9 8.50 -16.04 5.57
N TYR A 10 7.71 -16.09 4.50
CA TYR A 10 8.13 -16.58 3.19
C TYR A 10 7.83 -15.53 2.12
N THR A 11 8.46 -15.68 0.95
CA THR A 11 8.06 -14.98 -0.27
C THR A 11 7.43 -15.94 -1.27
N ALA A 12 6.69 -15.42 -2.24
CA ALA A 12 6.20 -16.23 -3.36
C ALA A 12 7.32 -16.79 -4.25
N GLN A 13 8.53 -16.25 -4.15
CA GLN A 13 9.70 -16.86 -4.76
C GLN A 13 10.12 -18.14 -4.02
N SER A 14 10.10 -18.12 -2.69
CA SER A 14 10.52 -19.27 -1.85
C SER A 14 9.43 -20.35 -1.68
N ARG A 15 8.16 -19.95 -1.67
CA ARG A 15 6.99 -20.81 -1.43
C ARG A 15 5.85 -20.40 -2.37
N PRO A 16 5.97 -20.68 -3.68
CA PRO A 16 4.93 -20.32 -4.66
C PRO A 16 3.61 -21.05 -4.41
N ASP A 17 3.65 -22.18 -3.71
CA ASP A 17 2.50 -23.01 -3.32
C ASP A 17 1.58 -22.35 -2.28
N LEU A 18 2.07 -21.33 -1.55
CA LEU A 18 1.29 -20.63 -0.52
C LEU A 18 0.34 -19.57 -1.08
N TRP A 19 0.32 -19.35 -2.40
CA TRP A 19 -0.56 -18.33 -2.96
C TRP A 19 -2.03 -18.71 -2.71
N PRO A 20 -2.86 -17.80 -2.18
CA PRO A 20 -4.29 -18.09 -2.01
C PRO A 20 -4.93 -18.55 -3.31
N ASP A 21 -5.78 -19.56 -3.21
CA ASP A 21 -6.62 -19.97 -4.32
C ASP A 21 -7.77 -18.96 -4.45
N TRP A 22 -7.56 -17.95 -5.29
CA TRP A 22 -8.50 -16.86 -5.51
C TRP A 22 -9.75 -17.28 -6.28
N ASP A 23 -9.68 -18.39 -7.02
CA ASP A 23 -10.82 -18.96 -7.75
C ASP A 23 -11.73 -19.77 -6.82
N ASN A 24 -11.24 -20.10 -5.62
CA ASN A 24 -12.00 -20.74 -4.57
C ASN A 24 -12.61 -19.69 -3.62
N GLU A 25 -13.89 -19.38 -3.80
CA GLU A 25 -14.63 -18.44 -2.96
C GLU A 25 -14.64 -18.82 -1.46
N SER A 26 -14.45 -20.11 -1.14
CA SER A 26 -14.37 -20.59 0.24
C SER A 26 -13.01 -20.35 0.89
N HIS A 27 -12.01 -19.87 0.13
CA HIS A 27 -10.69 -19.59 0.67
C HIS A 27 -10.77 -18.44 1.70
N PRO A 28 -10.18 -18.57 2.90
CA PRO A 28 -10.32 -17.57 3.97
C PRO A 28 -9.88 -16.15 3.61
N PHE A 29 -9.02 -16.00 2.60
CA PHE A 29 -8.56 -14.71 2.12
C PHE A 29 -9.46 -14.07 1.04
N CYS A 30 -10.40 -14.81 0.45
CA CYS A 30 -11.34 -14.28 -0.54
C CYS A 30 -12.45 -13.44 0.13
N SER A 31 -12.83 -13.77 1.36
CA SER A 31 -13.95 -13.14 2.08
C SER A 31 -13.57 -11.93 2.96
N ILE A 32 -12.28 -11.63 3.09
CA ILE A 32 -11.79 -10.56 3.99
C ILE A 32 -11.62 -9.20 3.30
N TRP A 33 -11.66 -9.16 1.97
CA TRP A 33 -11.49 -7.92 1.22
C TRP A 33 -12.76 -7.09 1.27
N PRO A 34 -12.67 -5.78 1.54
CA PRO A 34 -13.83 -4.90 1.48
C PRO A 34 -14.47 -4.92 0.09
N LYS A 35 -15.81 -4.87 0.03
CA LYS A 35 -16.58 -4.86 -1.23
C LYS A 35 -16.16 -3.78 -2.21
N PHE A 36 -15.56 -2.67 -1.77
CA PHE A 36 -15.15 -1.58 -2.66
C PHE A 36 -13.99 -1.95 -3.60
N PHE A 37 -13.27 -3.05 -3.34
CA PHE A 37 -12.29 -3.59 -4.29
C PHE A 37 -12.95 -4.41 -5.41
N GLU A 38 -14.20 -4.86 -5.22
CA GLU A 38 -14.94 -5.51 -6.29
C GLU A 38 -15.14 -4.50 -7.42
N GLY A 39 -14.79 -4.88 -8.65
CA GLY A 39 -14.94 -4.00 -9.81
C GLY A 39 -13.68 -3.21 -10.19
N ASP A 40 -12.60 -3.25 -9.40
CA ASP A 40 -11.33 -2.62 -9.77
C ASP A 40 -10.73 -3.25 -11.04
N LEU A 41 -10.69 -2.48 -12.13
CA LEU A 41 -10.19 -2.94 -13.43
C LEU A 41 -8.68 -3.14 -13.44
N THR A 42 -7.95 -2.25 -12.75
CA THR A 42 -6.49 -2.31 -12.70
C THR A 42 -6.06 -3.53 -11.91
N ASP A 43 -6.68 -3.77 -10.76
CA ASP A 43 -6.38 -4.90 -9.90
C ASP A 43 -6.64 -6.24 -10.62
N LYS A 44 -7.83 -6.40 -11.20
CA LYS A 44 -8.22 -7.58 -11.99
C LYS A 44 -7.21 -7.89 -13.10
N PHE A 45 -6.67 -6.85 -13.75
CA PHE A 45 -5.71 -7.05 -14.82
C PHE A 45 -4.28 -7.26 -14.31
N TYR A 46 -3.77 -6.41 -13.43
CA TYR A 46 -2.35 -6.34 -13.09
C TYR A 46 -1.96 -7.11 -11.84
N LEU A 47 -2.82 -7.26 -10.83
CA LEU A 47 -2.40 -7.81 -9.54
C LEU A 47 -1.91 -9.24 -9.67
N SER A 48 -2.60 -10.05 -10.46
CA SER A 48 -2.24 -11.44 -10.76
C SER A 48 -0.90 -11.58 -11.50
N LYS A 49 -0.33 -10.51 -12.05
CA LYS A 49 0.96 -10.50 -12.73
C LYS A 49 2.14 -10.36 -11.77
N THR A 50 1.92 -9.79 -10.58
CA THR A 50 2.95 -9.64 -9.53
C THR A 50 3.53 -10.97 -9.05
N ARG A 51 2.75 -12.05 -9.20
CA ARG A 51 3.16 -13.43 -8.87
C ARG A 51 3.72 -14.22 -10.07
N ASN A 52 3.54 -13.74 -11.30
CA ASN A 52 3.93 -14.49 -12.49
C ASN A 52 5.38 -14.22 -12.91
N TYR A 53 5.93 -13.05 -12.56
CA TYR A 53 7.29 -12.67 -12.93
C TYR A 53 8.28 -12.90 -11.78
N ASP A 54 9.41 -13.55 -12.07
CA ASP A 54 10.47 -13.85 -11.07
C ASP A 54 10.96 -12.59 -10.34
N GLU A 55 11.11 -11.48 -11.07
CA GLU A 55 11.56 -10.20 -10.51
C GLU A 55 10.62 -9.66 -9.42
N LEU A 56 9.32 -9.97 -9.53
CA LEU A 56 8.27 -9.44 -8.66
C LEU A 56 7.91 -10.41 -7.51
N ARG A 57 8.09 -11.73 -7.70
CA ARG A 57 7.73 -12.75 -6.70
C ARG A 57 8.42 -12.59 -5.35
N LYS A 58 9.63 -12.01 -5.33
CA LYS A 58 10.37 -11.74 -4.08
C LYS A 58 9.79 -10.59 -3.23
N PHE A 59 8.87 -9.81 -3.80
CA PHE A 59 8.16 -8.71 -3.14
C PHE A 59 6.73 -9.07 -2.71
N GLN A 60 6.38 -10.36 -2.80
CA GLN A 60 5.11 -10.89 -2.33
C GLN A 60 5.40 -11.78 -1.12
N PHE A 61 4.79 -11.47 0.03
CA PHE A 61 5.15 -12.02 1.34
C PHE A 61 4.00 -12.81 1.95
N PHE A 62 4.36 -13.80 2.75
CA PHE A 62 3.44 -14.67 3.49
C PHE A 62 3.90 -14.80 4.93
N ILE A 63 2.95 -14.85 5.86
CA ILE A 63 3.19 -15.37 7.21
C ILE A 63 2.49 -16.70 7.33
N VAL A 64 3.26 -17.73 7.63
CA VAL A 64 2.76 -19.06 7.96
C VAL A 64 2.95 -19.28 9.46
N ARG A 65 1.88 -19.68 10.13
CA ARG A 65 1.93 -20.21 11.50
C ARG A 65 2.27 -21.68 11.43
N GLN A 66 3.36 -22.07 12.08
CA GLN A 66 3.79 -23.47 12.16
C GLN A 66 3.58 -24.01 13.57
N SER A 67 3.19 -25.28 13.66
CA SER A 67 2.96 -25.98 14.92
C SER A 67 3.54 -27.39 14.82
N PRO A 68 4.11 -27.95 15.90
CA PRO A 68 4.54 -29.35 15.92
C PRO A 68 3.38 -30.35 15.80
N THR A 69 2.15 -29.92 16.16
CA THR A 69 0.99 -30.82 16.30
C THR A 69 -0.18 -30.46 15.40
N GLU A 70 -0.14 -29.29 14.76
CA GLU A 70 -1.20 -28.80 13.87
C GLU A 70 -0.62 -28.54 12.48
N PRO A 71 -1.42 -28.65 11.41
CA PRO A 71 -0.98 -28.30 10.07
C PRO A 71 -0.51 -26.83 10.01
N GLU A 72 0.40 -26.54 9.09
CA GLU A 72 0.79 -25.15 8.83
C GLU A 72 -0.39 -24.36 8.27
N ILE A 73 -0.51 -23.09 8.67
CA ILE A 73 -1.62 -22.22 8.28
C ILE A 73 -1.06 -20.92 7.74
N LEU A 74 -1.46 -20.54 6.53
CA LEU A 74 -1.24 -19.18 6.03
C LEU A 74 -2.13 -18.21 6.81
N VAL A 75 -1.54 -17.34 7.63
CA VAL A 75 -2.29 -16.44 8.52
C VAL A 75 -2.28 -14.99 8.05
N ALA A 76 -1.33 -14.62 7.19
CA ALA A 76 -1.28 -13.31 6.57
C ALA A 76 -0.56 -13.37 5.22
N PHE A 77 -0.86 -12.42 4.34
CA PHE A 77 -0.05 -12.14 3.17
C PHE A 77 0.05 -10.64 2.95
N ALA A 78 1.06 -10.24 2.17
CA ALA A 78 1.21 -8.86 1.74
C ALA A 78 1.86 -8.78 0.37
N GLN A 79 1.41 -7.84 -0.44
CA GLN A 79 1.91 -7.62 -1.80
C GLN A 79 2.55 -6.25 -1.89
N SER A 80 3.65 -6.18 -2.63
CA SER A 80 4.34 -4.93 -2.93
C SER A 80 4.93 -4.97 -4.33
N ILE A 81 5.18 -3.81 -4.91
CA ILE A 81 5.67 -3.68 -6.27
C ILE A 81 6.87 -2.71 -6.30
N PRO A 82 8.04 -3.16 -6.79
CA PRO A 82 9.15 -2.26 -7.04
C PRO A 82 8.85 -1.41 -8.29
N PHE A 83 9.25 -0.14 -8.27
CA PHE A 83 9.10 0.74 -9.41
C PHE A 83 10.28 1.71 -9.51
N PHE A 84 10.53 2.17 -10.73
CA PHE A 84 11.47 3.25 -11.00
C PHE A 84 10.76 4.60 -10.92
N TRP A 85 11.36 5.49 -10.14
CA TRP A 85 10.93 6.86 -9.90
C TRP A 85 12.03 7.83 -10.39
N PRO A 86 11.86 8.41 -11.61
CA PRO A 86 12.88 9.27 -12.23
C PRO A 86 13.23 10.49 -11.38
N GLU A 87 12.24 11.14 -10.80
CA GLU A 87 12.42 12.36 -10.01
C GLU A 87 13.21 12.09 -8.72
N LEU A 88 13.05 10.89 -8.13
CA LEU A 88 13.87 10.46 -7.00
C LEU A 88 15.32 10.18 -7.42
N GLU A 89 15.54 9.56 -8.59
CA GLU A 89 16.89 9.35 -9.12
C GLU A 89 17.59 10.68 -9.41
N ALA A 90 16.88 11.65 -9.98
CA ALA A 90 17.42 12.96 -10.36
C ALA A 90 17.98 13.76 -9.17
N ILE A 91 17.49 13.52 -7.96
CA ILE A 91 17.96 14.19 -6.73
C ILE A 91 19.02 13.36 -5.97
N GLY A 92 19.52 12.27 -6.53
CA GLY A 92 20.48 11.39 -5.85
C GLY A 92 19.82 10.48 -4.79
N GLY A 93 18.56 10.11 -5.03
CA GLY A 93 17.86 9.14 -4.21
C GLY A 93 17.32 9.72 -2.89
N ARG A 94 17.16 8.85 -1.90
CA ARG A 94 16.64 9.19 -0.56
C ARG A 94 17.47 10.27 0.12
N THR A 95 18.78 10.31 -0.13
CA THR A 95 19.66 11.34 0.49
C THR A 95 19.28 12.76 0.06
N GLY A 96 18.87 12.91 -1.21
CA GLY A 96 18.41 14.18 -1.79
C GLY A 96 17.08 14.68 -1.26
N LEU A 97 16.21 13.81 -0.72
CA LEU A 97 14.86 14.18 -0.27
C LEU A 97 14.86 15.26 0.82
N SER A 98 15.94 15.37 1.60
CA SER A 98 16.08 16.41 2.62
C SER A 98 16.21 17.82 2.01
N SER A 99 16.89 17.94 0.87
CA SER A 99 17.07 19.19 0.13
C SER A 99 15.99 19.41 -0.94
N HIS A 100 15.30 18.34 -1.36
CA HIS A 100 14.29 18.35 -2.42
C HIS A 100 12.97 17.67 -1.98
N PRO A 101 12.31 18.14 -0.89
CA PRO A 101 11.08 17.53 -0.40
C PRO A 101 9.90 17.63 -1.38
N GLU A 102 9.94 18.58 -2.32
CA GLU A 102 8.95 18.77 -3.38
C GLU A 102 8.84 17.56 -4.32
N VAL A 103 9.90 16.76 -4.47
CA VAL A 103 9.89 15.54 -5.29
C VAL A 103 8.81 14.58 -4.84
N LEU A 104 8.48 14.53 -3.55
CA LEU A 104 7.39 13.69 -3.03
C LEU A 104 6.03 13.99 -3.69
N GLN A 105 5.82 15.21 -4.18
CA GLN A 105 4.59 15.61 -4.88
C GLN A 105 4.51 15.07 -6.32
N SER A 106 5.63 14.59 -6.89
CA SER A 106 5.69 13.97 -8.23
C SER A 106 5.13 12.53 -8.29
N LEU A 107 4.81 11.93 -7.13
CA LEU A 107 4.06 10.67 -7.11
C LEU A 107 2.75 10.83 -7.91
N PRO A 108 2.37 9.83 -8.71
CA PRO A 108 1.26 9.95 -9.64
C PRO A 108 -0.08 10.18 -8.92
N ASP A 109 -0.90 11.09 -9.44
CA ASP A 109 -2.26 11.34 -8.91
C ASP A 109 -3.19 10.13 -9.08
N GLY A 110 -2.89 9.27 -10.05
CA GLY A 110 -3.55 8.00 -10.27
C GLY A 110 -3.16 6.89 -9.28
N GLY A 111 -2.43 7.20 -8.21
CA GLY A 111 -2.53 6.40 -7.00
C GLY A 111 -1.94 4.99 -7.05
N TYR A 112 -2.63 4.12 -6.33
CA TYR A 112 -2.51 2.65 -6.37
C TYR A 112 -2.50 2.12 -7.81
N ASP A 113 -3.48 2.48 -8.63
CA ASP A 113 -3.63 1.96 -9.99
C ASP A 113 -2.43 2.29 -10.89
N THR A 114 -1.95 3.52 -10.81
CA THR A 114 -0.80 3.96 -11.62
C THR A 114 0.49 3.30 -11.15
N ILE A 115 0.68 3.14 -9.84
CA ILE A 115 1.89 2.50 -9.31
C ILE A 115 1.92 0.99 -9.59
N LEU A 116 0.78 0.29 -9.46
CA LEU A 116 0.66 -1.13 -9.79
C LEU A 116 0.97 -1.38 -11.27
N SER A 117 0.31 -0.65 -12.17
CA SER A 117 0.58 -0.78 -13.61
C SER A 117 2.02 -0.40 -13.97
N ARG A 118 2.56 0.70 -13.42
CA ARG A 118 3.95 1.13 -13.64
C ARG A 118 4.94 0.03 -13.29
N GLY A 119 4.86 -0.56 -12.10
CA GLY A 119 5.84 -1.56 -11.68
C GLY A 119 5.80 -2.83 -12.53
N VAL A 120 4.61 -3.27 -12.97
CA VAL A 120 4.47 -4.42 -13.86
C VAL A 120 4.97 -4.12 -15.28
N GLU A 121 4.60 -2.98 -15.86
CA GLU A 121 5.05 -2.59 -17.21
C GLU A 121 6.57 -2.36 -17.27
N GLN A 122 7.15 -1.76 -16.22
CA GLN A 122 8.61 -1.60 -16.15
C GLN A 122 9.33 -2.95 -16.01
N CYS A 123 8.72 -3.92 -15.32
CA CYS A 123 9.22 -5.29 -15.28
C CYS A 123 9.20 -5.94 -16.68
N HIS A 124 8.13 -5.71 -17.45
CA HIS A 124 8.06 -6.11 -18.86
C HIS A 124 9.16 -5.46 -19.71
N ALA A 125 9.31 -4.14 -19.60
CA ALA A 125 10.30 -3.37 -20.34
C ALA A 125 11.73 -3.86 -20.06
N ARG A 126 12.04 -4.18 -18.80
CA ARG A 126 13.33 -4.77 -18.39
C ARG A 126 13.59 -6.15 -18.97
N GLN A 127 12.54 -6.94 -19.18
CA GLN A 127 12.62 -8.28 -19.77
C GLN A 127 12.54 -8.28 -21.31
N GLY A 128 12.38 -7.10 -21.94
CA GLY A 128 12.19 -7.00 -23.40
C GLY A 128 10.85 -7.57 -23.87
N LEU A 129 9.87 -7.69 -22.97
CA LEU A 129 8.52 -8.15 -23.30
C LEU A 129 7.68 -7.00 -23.90
N PRO A 130 6.70 -7.31 -24.77
CA PRO A 130 5.83 -6.29 -25.33
C PRO A 130 4.98 -5.62 -24.22
N PRO A 131 4.58 -4.35 -24.40
CA PRO A 131 3.64 -3.68 -23.50
C PRO A 131 2.32 -4.44 -23.41
N LEU A 132 1.67 -4.41 -22.24
CA LEU A 132 0.39 -5.07 -22.06
C LEU A 132 -0.75 -4.21 -22.63
N ALA A 133 -1.74 -4.86 -23.25
CA ALA A 133 -2.96 -4.22 -23.73
C ALA A 133 -4.00 -4.08 -22.59
N ALA A 134 -3.66 -3.31 -21.56
CA ALA A 134 -4.54 -3.11 -20.41
C ALA A 134 -5.63 -2.05 -20.71
N PRO A 135 -6.80 -2.13 -20.07
CA PRO A 135 -7.80 -1.07 -20.07
C PRO A 135 -7.31 0.10 -19.19
N PHE A 136 -6.38 0.89 -19.73
CA PHE A 136 -5.73 1.95 -18.97
C PHE A 136 -6.73 3.02 -18.51
N THR A 137 -6.61 3.43 -17.24
CA THR A 137 -7.16 4.69 -16.80
C THR A 137 -6.43 5.86 -17.48
N ASP A 138 -7.06 7.02 -17.49
CA ASP A 138 -6.47 8.26 -18.01
C ASP A 138 -5.07 8.57 -17.44
N ASP A 139 -4.89 8.35 -16.13
CA ASP A 139 -3.61 8.59 -15.45
C ASP A 139 -2.54 7.57 -15.86
N GLN A 140 -2.91 6.29 -15.98
CA GLN A 140 -2.01 5.26 -16.48
C GLN A 140 -1.62 5.55 -17.93
N ALA A 141 -2.55 5.98 -18.78
CA ALA A 141 -2.28 6.31 -20.17
C ALA A 141 -1.23 7.44 -20.31
N ARG A 142 -1.31 8.46 -19.43
CA ARG A 142 -0.34 9.57 -19.37
C ARG A 142 0.99 9.21 -18.71
N ASP A 143 1.05 8.13 -17.94
CA ASP A 143 2.28 7.71 -17.28
C ASP A 143 3.32 7.17 -18.28
N CYS A 144 4.15 8.05 -18.83
CA CYS A 144 5.24 7.66 -19.73
C CYS A 144 6.32 6.83 -19.02
N THR A 145 6.48 7.01 -17.70
CA THR A 145 7.50 6.34 -16.87
C THR A 145 7.31 4.83 -16.78
N ARG A 146 6.08 4.31 -17.02
CA ARG A 146 5.81 2.87 -17.08
C ARG A 146 6.60 2.14 -18.18
N LYS A 147 7.07 2.87 -19.20
CA LYS A 147 7.85 2.32 -20.33
C LYS A 147 9.36 2.23 -20.03
N CYS A 148 9.82 2.82 -18.93
CA CYS A 148 11.23 2.82 -18.57
C CYS A 148 11.70 1.40 -18.20
N ASN A 149 12.92 1.07 -18.59
CA ASN A 149 13.59 -0.20 -18.24
C ASN A 149 14.70 0.01 -17.18
N ASN A 150 14.76 1.18 -16.56
CA ASN A 150 15.67 1.45 -15.45
C ASN A 150 15.42 0.47 -14.29
N ARG A 151 16.45 0.24 -13.49
CA ARG A 151 16.31 -0.51 -12.24
C ARG A 151 15.36 0.24 -11.29
N PRO A 152 14.48 -0.46 -10.57
CA PRO A 152 13.63 0.19 -9.58
C PRO A 152 14.48 0.80 -8.46
N ASN A 153 14.05 1.95 -7.96
CA ASN A 153 14.66 2.67 -6.82
C ASN A 153 13.66 2.90 -5.68
N ALA A 154 12.39 2.51 -5.86
CA ALA A 154 11.31 2.63 -4.90
C ALA A 154 10.52 1.31 -4.79
N LEU A 155 9.93 1.08 -3.63
CA LEU A 155 8.95 0.02 -3.38
C LEU A 155 7.60 0.64 -3.03
N SER A 156 6.50 0.08 -3.53
CA SER A 156 5.16 0.42 -3.06
C SER A 156 4.49 -0.78 -2.43
N ALA A 157 3.96 -0.62 -1.22
CA ALA A 157 3.00 -1.59 -0.71
C ALA A 157 1.69 -1.48 -1.53
N LEU A 158 1.08 -2.63 -1.83
CA LEU A 158 -0.17 -2.72 -2.57
C LEU A 158 -1.29 -3.19 -1.66
N SER A 159 -1.09 -4.33 -1.01
CA SER A 159 -2.13 -4.97 -0.22
C SER A 159 -1.52 -5.71 0.97
N LEU A 160 -2.25 -5.77 2.08
CA LEU A 160 -1.88 -6.54 3.26
C LEU A 160 -3.14 -7.05 3.93
N ALA A 161 -3.15 -8.34 4.21
CA ALA A 161 -4.27 -9.02 4.82
C ALA A 161 -3.79 -9.91 5.96
N VAL A 162 -4.51 -9.88 7.08
CA VAL A 162 -4.36 -10.80 8.21
C VAL A 162 -5.72 -11.41 8.49
N LEU A 163 -5.77 -12.73 8.58
CA LEU A 163 -6.99 -13.47 8.91
C LEU A 163 -7.58 -12.97 10.24
N PRO A 164 -8.91 -12.83 10.37
CA PRO A 164 -9.56 -12.23 11.54
C PRO A 164 -9.09 -12.79 12.88
N GLU A 165 -8.93 -14.12 12.99
CA GLU A 165 -8.54 -14.86 14.19
C GLU A 165 -7.09 -14.55 14.62
N TRP A 166 -6.29 -14.01 13.70
CA TRP A 166 -4.86 -13.73 13.88
C TRP A 166 -4.53 -12.23 13.95
N ARG A 167 -5.55 -11.36 13.93
CA ARG A 167 -5.38 -9.91 14.08
C ARG A 167 -4.91 -9.53 15.48
N SER A 168 -4.36 -8.32 15.60
CA SER A 168 -3.83 -7.76 16.87
C SER A 168 -2.65 -8.52 17.50
N LYS A 169 -1.98 -9.38 16.71
CA LYS A 169 -0.79 -10.16 17.13
C LYS A 169 0.54 -9.60 16.58
N GLY A 170 0.55 -8.39 16.03
CA GLY A 170 1.74 -7.77 15.45
C GLY A 170 2.10 -8.23 14.02
N LEU A 171 1.24 -9.03 13.37
CA LEU A 171 1.52 -9.64 12.06
C LEU A 171 1.58 -8.62 10.92
N ALA A 172 0.79 -7.54 10.98
CA ALA A 172 0.85 -6.48 9.97
C ALA A 172 2.16 -5.69 10.06
N GLU A 173 2.64 -5.44 11.28
CA GLU A 173 3.91 -4.79 11.58
C GLU A 173 5.09 -5.66 11.14
N MET A 174 4.99 -6.98 11.35
CA MET A 174 5.94 -7.95 10.84
C MET A 174 6.04 -7.87 9.31
N MET A 175 4.91 -7.90 8.58
CA MET A 175 4.90 -7.77 7.12
C MET A 175 5.47 -6.45 6.62
N LEU A 176 5.13 -5.31 7.24
CA LEU A 176 5.73 -4.02 6.91
C LEU A 176 7.24 -4.01 7.19
N GLY A 177 7.69 -4.68 8.25
CA GLY A 177 9.11 -4.92 8.53
C GLY A 177 9.79 -5.70 7.41
N CYS A 178 9.15 -6.75 6.90
CA CYS A 178 9.65 -7.55 5.79
C CYS A 178 9.74 -6.74 4.48
N MET A 179 8.75 -5.92 4.16
CA MET A 179 8.82 -5.02 2.99
C MET A 179 9.99 -4.03 3.11
N LYS A 180 10.19 -3.43 4.30
CA LYS A 180 11.34 -2.54 4.55
C LYS A 180 12.68 -3.27 4.42
N ALA A 181 12.77 -4.51 4.90
CA ALA A 181 13.97 -5.33 4.79
C ALA A 181 14.27 -5.67 3.32
N ALA A 182 13.27 -6.16 2.58
CA ALA A 182 13.39 -6.45 1.16
C ALA A 182 13.80 -5.21 0.34
N ALA A 183 13.23 -4.03 0.65
CA ALA A 183 13.64 -2.78 0.03
C ALA A 183 15.14 -2.51 0.23
N ARG A 184 15.63 -2.60 1.48
CA ARG A 184 17.04 -2.39 1.81
C ARG A 184 17.96 -3.40 1.14
N GLU A 185 17.61 -4.68 1.19
CA GLU A 185 18.40 -5.78 0.60
C GLU A 185 18.50 -5.67 -0.92
N THR A 186 17.51 -5.07 -1.57
CA THR A 186 17.47 -4.88 -3.03
C THR A 186 17.91 -3.48 -3.47
N GLY A 187 18.38 -2.64 -2.55
CA GLY A 187 18.86 -1.29 -2.86
C GLY A 187 17.74 -0.29 -3.21
N LEU A 188 16.48 -0.60 -2.87
CA LEU A 188 15.37 0.33 -3.00
C LEU A 188 15.44 1.34 -1.86
N GLU A 189 15.38 2.61 -2.21
CA GLU A 189 15.71 3.69 -1.30
C GLU A 189 14.51 4.12 -0.45
N VAL A 190 13.31 3.88 -0.97
CA VAL A 190 12.07 4.41 -0.44
C VAL A 190 10.92 3.39 -0.44
N LEU A 191 10.05 3.42 0.58
CA LEU A 191 8.81 2.63 0.64
C LEU A 191 7.57 3.54 0.68
N VAL A 192 6.76 3.49 -0.37
CA VAL A 192 5.51 4.24 -0.54
C VAL A 192 4.32 3.35 -0.18
N VAL A 193 3.30 3.92 0.45
CA VAL A 193 2.05 3.22 0.76
C VAL A 193 0.85 4.08 0.35
N PRO A 194 0.14 3.76 -0.74
CA PRO A 194 -1.20 4.28 -1.01
C PRO A 194 -2.17 3.73 0.05
N LEU A 195 -2.86 4.61 0.78
CA LEU A 195 -3.81 4.25 1.84
C LEU A 195 -5.17 4.89 1.61
N ARG A 196 -6.23 4.10 1.63
CA ARG A 196 -7.60 4.63 1.70
C ARG A 196 -7.98 4.79 3.17
N PRO A 197 -8.24 6.02 3.68
CA PRO A 197 -8.58 6.19 5.08
C PRO A 197 -9.90 5.52 5.43
N THR A 198 -9.85 4.63 6.42
CA THR A 198 -10.97 3.75 6.82
C THR A 198 -12.18 4.48 7.39
N ARG A 199 -11.96 5.62 8.05
CA ARG A 199 -13.03 6.36 8.73
C ARG A 199 -13.49 7.59 7.96
N LYS A 200 -13.03 7.81 6.73
CA LYS A 200 -13.44 8.98 5.94
C LYS A 200 -14.92 8.92 5.56
N VAL A 201 -15.51 7.72 5.49
CA VAL A 201 -16.94 7.50 5.19
C VAL A 201 -17.84 8.14 6.26
N ASP A 202 -17.36 8.18 7.51
CA ASP A 202 -18.06 8.82 8.63
C ASP A 202 -18.15 10.36 8.45
N PHE A 203 -17.35 10.93 7.52
CA PHE A 203 -17.21 12.38 7.30
C PHE A 203 -17.24 12.72 5.80
N PRO A 204 -18.35 12.44 5.08
CA PRO A 204 -18.39 12.51 3.62
C PRO A 204 -18.13 13.92 3.10
N ASN A 205 -18.68 14.94 3.77
CA ASN A 205 -18.58 16.35 3.34
C ASN A 205 -17.24 17.02 3.66
N VAL A 206 -16.34 16.34 4.37
CA VAL A 206 -15.02 16.88 4.69
C VAL A 206 -14.10 16.63 3.51
N ASN A 207 -13.36 17.63 3.06
CA ASN A 207 -12.33 17.44 2.05
C ASN A 207 -11.26 16.47 2.58
N ILE A 208 -10.87 15.47 1.78
CA ILE A 208 -9.85 14.49 2.21
C ILE A 208 -8.53 15.15 2.64
N ALA A 209 -8.16 16.26 1.98
CA ALA A 209 -6.91 16.94 2.25
C ALA A 209 -6.91 17.53 3.65
N ASP A 210 -8.09 17.95 4.15
CA ASP A 210 -8.28 18.39 5.52
C ASP A 210 -8.35 17.18 6.47
N TYR A 211 -9.14 16.16 6.10
CA TYR A 211 -9.37 14.97 6.91
C TYR A 211 -8.08 14.23 7.28
N MET A 212 -7.15 14.07 6.34
CA MET A 212 -5.93 13.28 6.59
C MET A 212 -4.99 13.92 7.62
N PHE A 213 -5.16 15.21 7.90
CA PHE A 213 -4.42 15.95 8.92
C PHE A 213 -5.20 16.12 10.23
N TRP A 214 -6.41 15.57 10.34
CA TRP A 214 -7.10 15.50 11.64
C TRP A 214 -6.31 14.63 12.61
N THR A 215 -6.29 15.02 13.87
CA THR A 215 -5.50 14.34 14.92
C THR A 215 -6.35 13.84 16.07
N LYS A 216 -5.89 12.78 16.75
CA LYS A 216 -6.56 12.25 17.95
C LYS A 216 -6.26 13.10 19.19
N GLY A 217 -7.30 13.77 19.72
CA GLY A 217 -7.37 14.21 21.13
C GLY A 217 -7.33 15.73 21.37
N PHE A 218 -8.48 16.26 21.80
CA PHE A 218 -8.61 17.18 22.95
C PHE A 218 -9.91 16.82 23.71
N GLY A 219 -9.80 16.23 24.92
CA GLY A 219 -10.87 16.02 25.91
C GLY A 219 -12.05 15.07 25.56
N PRO A 220 -12.86 14.62 26.55
CA PRO A 220 -13.99 13.70 26.34
C PRO A 220 -15.16 14.26 25.51
N ALA A 221 -15.13 15.54 25.13
CA ALA A 221 -16.29 16.26 24.62
C ALA A 221 -16.12 16.95 23.25
N GLN A 222 -14.97 16.85 22.56
CA GLN A 222 -14.70 17.74 21.40
C GLN A 222 -14.40 17.10 20.04
N GLY A 223 -14.57 15.77 19.87
CA GLY A 223 -14.43 15.15 18.53
C GLY A 223 -13.03 15.30 17.90
N PRO A 224 -12.87 15.04 16.59
CA PRO A 224 -11.60 15.28 15.90
C PRO A 224 -11.26 16.77 15.89
N VAL A 225 -10.00 17.09 16.17
CA VAL A 225 -9.49 18.47 16.05
C VAL A 225 -9.35 18.75 14.55
N GLY A 226 -10.00 19.81 14.06
CA GLY A 226 -10.05 20.19 12.64
C GLY A 226 -8.67 20.37 11.96
N PRO A 227 -8.63 20.64 10.65
CA PRO A 227 -7.39 20.62 9.87
C PRO A 227 -6.35 21.58 10.44
N ILE A 228 -5.12 21.10 10.53
CA ILE A 228 -3.96 21.91 10.88
C ILE A 228 -3.52 22.65 9.62
N LEU A 229 -3.61 23.99 9.61
CA LEU A 229 -3.09 24.81 8.52
C LEU A 229 -1.58 24.56 8.35
N SER A 230 -1.10 24.66 7.12
CA SER A 230 0.17 24.14 6.58
C SER A 230 1.49 24.51 7.29
N GLY A 231 1.47 25.31 8.36
CA GLY A 231 2.63 25.69 9.16
C GLY A 231 2.91 24.84 10.41
N ASP A 232 1.94 24.06 10.91
CA ASP A 232 2.01 23.37 12.21
C ASP A 232 2.21 21.85 12.07
N ARG A 233 3.00 21.42 11.08
CA ARG A 233 3.17 20.00 10.69
C ARG A 233 3.81 19.10 11.76
N GLU A 234 4.28 19.66 12.87
CA GLU A 234 4.86 18.93 14.00
C GLU A 234 4.25 19.39 15.32
N ARG A 235 2.93 19.28 15.45
CA ARG A 235 2.28 19.55 16.73
C ARG A 235 2.72 18.51 17.77
N VAL A 236 3.66 18.90 18.63
CA VAL A 236 4.08 18.15 19.80
C VAL A 236 3.26 18.66 21.00
N VAL A 237 2.39 17.81 21.54
CA VAL A 237 1.61 18.13 22.75
C VAL A 237 2.16 17.30 23.89
N ASN A 238 2.62 17.94 24.97
CA ASN A 238 3.25 17.30 26.12
C ASN A 238 4.42 16.37 25.73
N GLY A 239 5.25 16.79 24.78
CA GLY A 239 6.40 16.01 24.30
C GLY A 239 6.04 14.80 23.42
N LYS A 240 4.77 14.61 23.03
CA LYS A 240 4.33 13.53 22.14
C LYS A 240 3.83 14.06 20.79
N PRO A 241 4.20 13.41 19.67
CA PRO A 241 3.68 13.78 18.36
C PRO A 241 2.18 13.50 18.28
N CYS A 242 1.42 14.45 17.74
CA CYS A 242 0.00 14.27 17.50
C CYS A 242 -0.21 13.25 16.37
N LEU A 243 -0.88 12.13 16.67
CA LEU A 243 -1.12 11.07 15.70
C LEU A 243 -2.41 11.31 14.89
N PRO A 244 -2.46 10.87 13.62
CA PRO A 244 -3.65 10.97 12.79
C PRO A 244 -4.91 10.41 13.46
N PHE A 245 -6.05 11.01 13.16
CA PHE A 245 -7.36 10.56 13.60
C PHE A 245 -7.73 9.21 12.96
N ASP A 246 -7.47 9.03 11.66
CA ASP A 246 -7.77 7.77 10.98
C ASP A 246 -6.90 6.62 11.50
N PRO A 247 -7.47 5.43 11.82
CA PRO A 247 -6.72 4.29 12.35
C PRO A 247 -5.58 3.81 11.44
N TRP A 248 -5.78 3.77 10.12
CA TRP A 248 -4.77 3.29 9.19
C TRP A 248 -3.65 4.31 9.02
N LEU A 249 -3.99 5.59 8.80
CA LEU A 249 -2.98 6.66 8.76
C LEU A 249 -2.14 6.66 10.03
N ARG A 250 -2.79 6.56 11.19
CA ARG A 250 -2.12 6.50 12.49
C ARG A 250 -1.19 5.32 12.62
N LYS A 251 -1.60 4.14 12.15
CA LYS A 251 -0.75 2.95 12.17
C LYS A 251 0.55 3.18 11.41
N HIS A 252 0.47 3.67 10.18
CA HIS A 252 1.66 3.92 9.36
C HIS A 252 2.53 5.03 9.94
N VAL A 253 1.95 6.15 10.41
CA VAL A 253 2.70 7.25 11.05
C VAL A 253 3.41 6.77 12.31
N SER A 254 2.74 5.98 13.16
CA SER A 254 3.38 5.39 14.36
C SER A 254 4.55 4.45 14.06
N LEU A 255 4.63 3.91 12.84
CA LEU A 255 5.73 3.06 12.37
C LEU A 255 6.83 3.86 11.63
N GLY A 256 6.85 5.18 11.86
CA GLY A 256 7.80 6.13 11.30
C GLY A 256 7.34 6.79 10.01
N GLY A 257 6.07 6.62 9.64
CA GLY A 257 5.57 7.13 8.38
C GLY A 257 5.22 8.63 8.36
N LYS A 258 5.18 9.22 7.18
CA LYS A 258 4.84 10.62 6.90
C LYS A 258 3.77 10.71 5.82
N VAL A 259 2.69 11.44 6.05
CA VAL A 259 1.65 11.69 5.04
C VAL A 259 2.19 12.68 4.00
N VAL A 260 2.05 12.37 2.70
CA VAL A 260 2.68 13.13 1.60
C VAL A 260 1.67 13.97 0.82
N LYS A 261 0.71 13.30 0.18
CA LYS A 261 -0.28 13.92 -0.71
C LYS A 261 -1.50 13.03 -0.84
N VAL A 262 -2.54 13.61 -1.42
CA VAL A 262 -3.76 12.92 -1.86
C VAL A 262 -3.59 12.50 -3.31
N ALA A 263 -3.86 11.23 -3.64
CA ALA A 263 -4.14 10.77 -5.00
C ALA A 263 -5.67 10.70 -5.20
N ARG A 264 -6.20 11.70 -5.92
CA ARG A 264 -7.65 11.86 -6.14
C ARG A 264 -8.26 10.87 -7.12
N LYS A 265 -7.44 10.14 -7.87
CA LYS A 265 -7.87 9.18 -8.90
C LYS A 265 -7.22 7.83 -8.69
N SER A 266 -7.08 7.44 -7.43
CA SER A 266 -6.17 6.36 -7.08
C SER A 266 -6.60 4.98 -7.51
N MET A 267 -7.91 4.77 -7.70
CA MET A 267 -8.48 3.48 -8.00
C MET A 267 -9.75 3.69 -8.81
N ALA A 268 -9.82 3.06 -9.99
CA ALA A 268 -11.01 3.09 -10.83
C ALA A 268 -11.80 1.78 -10.67
N VAL A 269 -13.08 1.91 -10.28
CA VAL A 269 -13.98 0.77 -10.06
C VAL A 269 -15.15 0.88 -11.03
N GLU A 270 -15.50 -0.23 -11.67
CA GLU A 270 -16.72 -0.38 -12.45
C GLU A 270 -17.73 -1.26 -11.73
N GLY A 271 -18.98 -0.81 -11.68
CA GLY A 271 -20.10 -1.53 -11.09
C GLY A 271 -21.44 -0.98 -11.56
N ASP A 272 -22.53 -1.66 -11.22
CA ASP A 272 -23.87 -1.13 -11.45
C ASP A 272 -24.26 -0.09 -10.38
N MET A 273 -25.42 0.54 -10.54
CA MET A 273 -25.88 1.56 -9.58
C MET A 273 -26.06 1.00 -8.16
N ASN A 274 -26.48 -0.26 -8.03
CA ASN A 274 -26.69 -0.89 -6.72
C ASN A 274 -25.36 -1.11 -6.00
N HIS A 275 -24.33 -1.53 -6.75
CA HIS A 275 -22.96 -1.65 -6.26
C HIS A 275 -22.47 -0.33 -5.67
N PHE A 276 -22.70 0.81 -6.33
CA PHE A 276 -22.25 2.11 -5.79
C PHE A 276 -23.08 2.63 -4.61
N ILE A 277 -24.38 2.31 -4.53
CA ILE A 277 -25.24 2.66 -3.39
C ILE A 277 -24.74 1.96 -2.11
N ASP A 278 -24.32 0.71 -2.22
CA ASP A 278 -23.84 -0.09 -1.08
C ASP A 278 -22.45 0.37 -0.58
N LEU A 279 -21.67 1.07 -1.41
CA LEU A 279 -20.26 1.35 -1.13
C LEU A 279 -19.96 2.68 -0.44
N ASN A 280 -20.92 3.61 -0.31
CA ASN A 280 -20.70 4.96 0.25
C ASN A 280 -19.34 5.54 -0.18
N PHE A 281 -19.13 5.61 -1.51
CA PHE A 281 -17.83 5.75 -2.13
C PHE A 281 -17.05 6.99 -1.63
N ILE A 282 -15.73 6.81 -1.45
CA ILE A 282 -14.79 7.89 -1.12
C ILE A 282 -13.73 7.90 -2.22
N ASP A 283 -13.71 8.97 -3.01
CA ASP A 283 -12.87 9.10 -4.20
C ASP A 283 -11.37 9.29 -3.92
N ASP A 284 -10.98 9.42 -2.66
CA ASP A 284 -9.64 9.89 -2.31
C ASP A 284 -8.81 8.89 -1.50
N VAL A 285 -7.58 8.64 -1.97
CA VAL A 285 -6.56 7.83 -1.30
C VAL A 285 -5.43 8.76 -0.85
N ALA A 286 -4.98 8.62 0.38
CA ALA A 286 -3.86 9.36 0.95
C ALA A 286 -2.59 8.51 0.87
N TYR A 287 -1.46 9.10 0.48
CA TYR A 287 -0.18 8.41 0.56
C TYR A 287 0.49 8.63 1.92
N THR A 288 0.95 7.53 2.53
CA THR A 288 1.88 7.58 3.66
C THR A 288 3.23 6.97 3.24
N TYR A 289 4.31 7.66 3.59
CA TYR A 289 5.70 7.34 3.26
C TYR A 289 6.50 6.94 4.52
N ILE A 290 7.73 6.39 4.46
CA ILE A 290 8.67 6.12 5.59
C ILE A 290 10.06 6.72 5.35
#